data_AF-A0AAV1TS43-F1
#
_entry.id   AF-A0AAV1TS43-F1
#
_cell.length_a   1.000
_cell.length_b   1.000
_cell.length_c   1.000
_cell.angle_alpha   90.00
_cell.angle_beta   90.00
_cell.angle_gamma   90.00
#
_symmetry.space_group_name_H-M   'P 1'
#
loop_
_entity.id
_entity.type
_entity.pdbx_description
1 polymer ?
#
loop_
_entity_poly.entity_id
_entity_poly.type
_entity_poly.pdbx_seq_one_letter_code
_entity_poly.pdbx_strand_id
1 'polypeptide(L)'
;MDKENKSHGASPAQNRRYRLPLIMKLLLGAIGAEALLLLLDLSMLNKSSILPMEYLNAEMDEGADFYPACLKYNDNVVTWKYGRDSVVSTASHDIFYKDDAQLLEKMRQCPDVDIYVPGRFRSHGYCEDSAAYMKFLESRILPTWALTMKYVDNATNETFSYHDLCPKTPMLFFNHYWDGFPGSPDWPATKPVYLMPNIEMYELTAEH
;
A
#
# COMPACT_ATOMS: atom_id res chain seq x y z
N MET A 1 82.42 -33.99 -34.75
CA MET A 1 81.90 -34.56 -36.01
C MET A 1 80.40 -34.34 -36.04
N ASP A 2 79.92 -33.11 -36.03
CA ASP A 2 80.02 -32.05 -37.05
C ASP A 2 79.10 -32.28 -38.25
N LYS A 3 78.51 -31.13 -38.64
CA LYS A 3 77.64 -30.82 -39.77
C LYS A 3 76.15 -30.87 -39.44
N GLU A 4 75.35 -29.86 -39.73
CA GLU A 4 75.62 -28.62 -40.44
C GLU A 4 74.51 -27.61 -40.17
N ASN A 5 74.95 -26.37 -40.17
CA ASN A 5 74.23 -25.13 -40.01
C ASN A 5 73.22 -24.93 -41.15
N LYS A 6 71.95 -24.62 -40.84
CA LYS A 6 71.02 -23.94 -41.77
C LYS A 6 70.11 -22.98 -41.01
N SER A 7 70.71 -21.87 -40.59
CA SER A 7 70.03 -20.57 -40.55
C SER A 7 69.75 -20.17 -41.99
N HIS A 8 68.49 -19.95 -42.37
CA HIS A 8 68.07 -19.08 -43.47
C HIS A 8 66.60 -18.69 -43.26
N GLY A 9 66.34 -17.38 -43.21
CA GLY A 9 65.04 -16.81 -43.54
C GLY A 9 64.16 -16.38 -42.37
N ALA A 10 64.55 -15.34 -41.63
CA ALA A 10 63.59 -14.48 -40.98
C ALA A 10 62.75 -13.77 -42.07
N SER A 11 61.50 -14.16 -42.24
CA SER A 11 60.52 -13.42 -43.04
C SER A 11 59.74 -12.49 -42.11
N PRO A 12 59.64 -11.18 -42.39
CA PRO A 12 58.88 -10.29 -41.53
C PRO A 12 57.41 -10.57 -41.81
N ALA A 13 56.73 -11.26 -40.90
CA ALA A 13 55.28 -11.29 -40.88
C ALA A 13 54.79 -9.85 -40.63
N GLN A 14 54.57 -9.15 -41.73
CA GLN A 14 53.96 -7.83 -41.81
C GLN A 14 52.79 -7.78 -40.85
N ASN A 15 52.82 -6.76 -39.99
CA ASN A 15 51.75 -6.35 -39.11
C ASN A 15 50.51 -5.96 -39.96
N ARG A 16 49.76 -6.97 -40.40
CA ARG A 16 48.54 -6.80 -41.18
C ARG A 16 47.48 -6.34 -40.19
N ARG A 17 47.33 -5.02 -40.04
CA ARG A 17 46.12 -4.44 -39.45
C ARG A 17 44.95 -4.92 -40.32
N TYR A 18 44.24 -5.94 -39.87
CA TYR A 18 42.99 -6.37 -40.47
C TYR A 18 42.00 -5.22 -40.34
N ARG A 19 41.94 -4.34 -41.35
CA ARG A 19 40.82 -3.41 -41.50
C ARG A 19 39.62 -4.26 -41.87
N LEU A 20 38.79 -4.52 -40.86
CA LEU A 20 37.47 -5.09 -41.02
C LEU A 20 36.73 -4.33 -42.14
N PRO A 21 36.17 -5.03 -43.16
CA PRO A 21 35.35 -4.40 -44.17
C PRO A 21 34.18 -3.69 -43.50
N LEU A 22 33.71 -2.58 -44.10
CA LEU A 22 32.68 -1.71 -43.51
C LEU A 22 31.44 -2.50 -43.05
N ILE A 23 31.04 -3.50 -43.83
CA ILE A 23 29.92 -4.41 -43.53
C ILE A 23 30.16 -5.19 -42.22
N MET A 24 31.39 -5.68 -41.98
CA MET A 24 31.71 -6.43 -40.77
C MET A 24 31.74 -5.52 -39.53
N LYS A 25 32.13 -4.25 -39.69
CA LYS A 25 32.02 -3.24 -38.61
C LYS A 25 30.58 -2.89 -38.27
N LEU A 26 29.71 -2.79 -39.28
CA LEU A 26 28.27 -2.53 -39.09
C LEU A 26 27.60 -3.71 -38.38
N LEU A 27 27.92 -4.95 -38.77
CA LEU A 27 27.41 -6.16 -38.12
C LEU A 27 27.86 -6.26 -36.65
N LEU A 28 29.14 -6.02 -36.37
CA LEU A 28 29.65 -6.00 -34.99
C LEU A 28 29.00 -4.88 -34.16
N GLY A 29 28.73 -3.73 -34.77
CA GLY A 29 28.01 -2.62 -34.12
C GLY A 29 26.55 -2.98 -33.80
N ALA A 30 25.84 -3.62 -34.72
CA ALA A 30 24.46 -4.06 -34.52
C ALA A 30 24.35 -5.12 -33.40
N ILE A 31 25.23 -6.13 -33.42
CA ILE A 31 25.28 -7.17 -32.37
C ILE A 31 25.62 -6.55 -31.01
N GLY A 32 26.54 -5.58 -30.98
CA GLY A 32 26.87 -4.85 -29.74
C GLY A 32 25.71 -4.03 -29.19
N ALA A 33 24.93 -3.39 -30.07
CA ALA A 33 23.75 -2.62 -29.67
C ALA A 33 22.61 -3.53 -29.17
N GLU A 34 22.35 -4.66 -29.83
CA GLU A 34 21.37 -5.65 -29.37
C GLU A 34 21.78 -6.28 -28.04
N ALA A 35 23.05 -6.64 -27.86
CA ALA A 35 23.55 -7.15 -26.59
C ALA A 35 23.42 -6.11 -25.46
N LEU A 36 23.65 -4.83 -25.75
CA LEU A 36 23.49 -3.76 -24.78
C LEU A 36 22.02 -3.52 -24.42
N LEU A 37 21.11 -3.58 -25.40
CA LEU A 37 19.66 -3.49 -25.16
C LEU A 37 19.18 -4.67 -24.30
N LEU A 38 19.60 -5.89 -24.60
CA LEU A 38 19.28 -7.07 -23.79
C LEU A 38 19.84 -6.96 -22.37
N LEU A 39 21.03 -6.40 -22.19
CA LEU A 39 21.59 -6.15 -20.86
C LEU A 39 20.84 -5.06 -20.08
N LEU A 40 20.36 -4.03 -20.78
CA LEU A 40 19.51 -3.00 -20.18
C LEU A 40 18.15 -3.59 -19.77
N ASP A 41 17.52 -4.39 -20.63
CA ASP A 41 16.27 -5.09 -20.33
C ASP A 41 16.43 -6.08 -19.18
N LEU A 42 17.53 -6.84 -19.15
CA LEU A 42 17.86 -7.73 -18.04
C LEU A 42 18.13 -6.96 -16.74
N SER A 43 18.78 -5.80 -16.83
CA SER A 43 19.02 -4.92 -15.68
C SER A 43 17.72 -4.30 -15.16
N MET A 44 16.77 -3.99 -16.05
CA MET A 44 15.43 -3.48 -15.72
C MET A 44 14.58 -4.59 -15.11
N LEU A 45 14.63 -5.82 -15.64
CA LEU A 45 13.98 -7.00 -15.06
C LEU A 45 14.55 -7.38 -13.69
N ASN A 46 15.86 -7.18 -13.48
CA ASN A 46 16.51 -7.41 -12.20
C ASN A 46 16.29 -6.23 -11.21
N LYS A 47 15.94 -5.03 -11.71
CA LYS A 47 15.54 -3.86 -10.91
C LYS A 47 14.06 -3.81 -10.59
N SER A 48 13.20 -4.44 -11.40
CA SER A 48 11.84 -4.79 -11.01
C SER A 48 11.93 -5.90 -9.98
N SER A 49 12.25 -5.49 -8.75
CA SER A 49 12.23 -6.32 -7.56
C SER A 49 10.92 -7.09 -7.52
N ILE A 50 11.00 -8.41 -7.71
CA ILE A 50 10.09 -9.33 -7.04
C ILE A 50 10.10 -8.88 -5.58
N LEU A 51 8.95 -8.38 -5.08
CA LEU A 51 8.82 -8.05 -3.67
C LEU A 51 9.35 -9.26 -2.88
N PRO A 52 10.28 -9.06 -1.92
CA PRO A 52 10.80 -10.17 -1.14
C PRO A 52 9.62 -10.99 -0.61
N MET A 53 9.67 -12.32 -0.67
CA MET A 53 8.60 -13.16 -0.10
C MET A 53 8.28 -12.81 1.36
N GLU A 54 9.26 -12.25 2.07
CA GLU A 54 9.12 -11.67 3.41
C GLU A 54 8.14 -10.49 3.47
N TYR A 55 8.12 -9.64 2.44
CA TYR A 55 7.17 -8.54 2.28
C TYR A 55 5.76 -9.07 1.93
N LEU A 56 5.66 -10.06 1.05
CA LEU A 56 4.38 -10.70 0.70
C LEU A 56 3.76 -11.42 1.90
N ASN A 57 4.60 -12.10 2.69
CA ASN A 57 4.19 -12.78 3.92
C ASN A 57 3.78 -11.76 5.00
N ALA A 58 4.49 -10.63 5.11
CA ALA A 58 4.11 -9.55 6.01
C ALA A 58 2.74 -8.94 5.62
N GLU A 59 2.49 -8.67 4.33
CA GLU A 59 1.18 -8.19 3.87
C GLU A 59 0.06 -9.21 4.12
N MET A 60 0.33 -10.51 3.92
CA MET A 60 -0.62 -11.58 4.23
C MET A 60 -0.90 -11.70 5.74
N ASP A 61 0.12 -11.68 6.60
CA ASP A 61 -0.03 -11.77 8.06
C ASP A 61 -0.69 -10.49 8.63
N GLU A 62 -0.42 -9.32 8.06
CA GLU A 62 -0.98 -8.05 8.55
C GLU A 62 -2.45 -7.84 8.17
N GLY A 63 -2.86 -8.29 6.98
CA GLY A 63 -4.26 -8.30 6.54
C GLY A 63 -5.08 -9.45 7.15
N ALA A 64 -4.43 -10.54 7.56
CA ALA A 64 -5.07 -11.78 8.04
C ALA A 64 -6.02 -11.55 9.22
N ASP A 65 -5.68 -10.64 10.13
CA ASP A 65 -6.50 -10.39 11.31
C ASP A 65 -7.51 -9.26 11.11
N PHE A 66 -7.15 -8.23 10.35
CA PHE A 66 -8.03 -7.08 10.16
C PHE A 66 -9.25 -7.42 9.29
N TYR A 67 -9.03 -8.07 8.14
CA TYR A 67 -10.11 -8.41 7.22
C TYR A 67 -11.27 -9.17 7.89
N PRO A 68 -11.03 -10.28 8.63
CA PRO A 68 -12.11 -10.95 9.35
C PRO A 68 -12.70 -10.10 10.47
N ALA A 69 -11.94 -9.20 11.10
CA ALA A 69 -12.46 -8.28 12.11
C ALA A 69 -13.41 -7.23 11.53
N CYS A 70 -13.06 -6.65 10.38
CA CYS A 70 -13.89 -5.69 9.66
C CYS A 70 -15.26 -6.31 9.30
N LEU A 71 -15.26 -7.57 8.86
CA LEU A 71 -16.47 -8.32 8.53
C LEU A 71 -17.27 -8.69 9.79
N LYS A 72 -16.60 -9.20 10.83
CA LYS A 72 -17.25 -9.69 12.07
C LYS A 72 -17.81 -8.56 12.91
N TYR A 73 -17.07 -7.46 13.06
CA TYR A 73 -17.41 -6.31 13.87
C TYR A 73 -17.92 -5.15 13.00
N ASN A 74 -18.85 -5.47 12.11
CA ASN A 74 -19.24 -4.57 11.02
C ASN A 74 -19.83 -3.23 11.48
N ASP A 75 -20.46 -3.17 12.65
CA ASP A 75 -21.00 -1.94 13.24
C ASP A 75 -20.22 -1.48 14.49
N ASN A 76 -18.93 -1.82 14.61
CA ASN A 76 -18.07 -1.31 15.68
C ASN A 76 -16.88 -0.55 15.12
N VAL A 77 -16.18 0.22 15.96
CA VAL A 77 -14.89 0.78 15.56
C VAL A 77 -13.85 -0.33 15.57
N VAL A 78 -13.09 -0.47 14.47
CA VAL A 78 -11.98 -1.42 14.35
C VAL A 78 -10.70 -0.61 14.19
N THR A 79 -9.72 -0.82 15.06
CA THR A 79 -8.45 -0.07 15.02
C THR A 79 -7.31 -0.89 14.42
N TRP A 80 -6.30 -0.20 13.87
CA TRP A 80 -5.08 -0.79 13.31
C TRP A 80 -4.27 -1.68 14.27
N LYS A 81 -4.56 -1.61 15.57
CA LYS A 81 -3.94 -2.43 16.62
C LYS A 81 -4.49 -3.86 16.67
N TYR A 82 -5.69 -4.08 16.14
CA TYR A 82 -6.30 -5.39 16.11
C TYR A 82 -5.37 -6.40 15.42
N GLY A 83 -5.05 -7.50 16.11
CA GLY A 83 -4.22 -8.59 15.59
C GLY A 83 -2.70 -8.33 15.60
N ARG A 84 -2.22 -7.15 16.02
CA ARG A 84 -0.78 -6.83 15.98
C ARG A 84 0.10 -7.82 16.74
N ASP A 85 -0.34 -8.26 17.92
CA ASP A 85 0.52 -9.05 18.80
C ASP A 85 0.34 -10.57 18.61
N SER A 86 -0.30 -11.01 17.53
CA SER A 86 -0.66 -12.43 17.28
C SER A 86 -1.49 -13.08 18.39
N VAL A 87 -2.03 -12.26 19.31
CA VAL A 87 -2.84 -12.66 20.45
C VAL A 87 -4.24 -12.09 20.27
N VAL A 88 -5.13 -12.90 19.70
CA VAL A 88 -6.54 -12.55 19.50
C VAL A 88 -7.25 -12.27 20.85
N SER A 89 -6.69 -12.70 21.99
CA SER A 89 -7.30 -12.49 23.31
C SER A 89 -7.23 -11.04 23.81
N THR A 90 -6.27 -10.22 23.36
CA THR A 90 -6.21 -8.77 23.65
C THR A 90 -6.95 -7.93 22.59
N ALA A 91 -7.32 -8.54 21.47
CA ALA A 91 -7.93 -7.86 20.33
C ALA A 91 -9.32 -7.26 20.63
N SER A 92 -9.97 -7.65 21.73
CA SER A 92 -11.19 -6.98 22.21
C SER A 92 -10.95 -5.53 22.63
N HIS A 93 -9.73 -5.16 23.05
CA HIS A 93 -9.38 -3.78 23.40
C HIS A 93 -9.30 -2.86 22.18
N ASP A 94 -9.03 -3.44 21.00
CA ASP A 94 -8.85 -2.74 19.73
C ASP A 94 -10.13 -2.64 18.90
N ILE A 95 -11.24 -3.16 19.45
CA ILE A 95 -12.61 -2.96 18.99
C ILE A 95 -13.31 -2.03 19.97
N PHE A 96 -13.89 -0.93 19.48
CA PHE A 96 -14.69 -0.05 20.34
C PHE A 96 -16.17 -0.28 20.11
N TYR A 97 -16.85 -0.65 21.18
CA TYR A 97 -18.30 -0.83 21.21
C TYR A 97 -18.96 0.49 21.58
N LYS A 98 -20.18 0.69 21.07
CA LYS A 98 -20.95 1.91 21.28
C LYS A 98 -21.26 2.19 22.76
N ASP A 99 -21.30 1.15 23.59
CA ASP A 99 -21.61 1.16 25.01
C ASP A 99 -20.38 0.98 25.91
N ASP A 100 -19.16 1.08 25.35
CA ASP A 100 -17.93 1.03 26.14
C ASP A 100 -17.90 2.11 27.23
N ALA A 101 -17.62 1.71 28.48
CA ALA A 101 -17.54 2.65 29.61
C ALA A 101 -16.47 3.74 29.44
N GLN A 102 -15.44 3.47 28.62
CA GLN A 102 -14.33 4.39 28.33
C GLN A 102 -14.37 4.88 26.87
N LEU A 103 -15.53 4.85 26.22
CA LEU A 103 -15.66 5.19 24.80
C LEU A 103 -15.15 6.60 24.49
N LEU A 104 -15.42 7.58 25.36
CA LEU A 104 -14.95 8.95 25.18
C LEU A 104 -13.41 9.02 25.11
N GLU A 105 -12.72 8.47 26.11
CA GLU A 105 -11.25 8.38 26.15
C GLU A 105 -10.67 7.64 24.95
N LYS A 106 -11.31 6.55 24.53
CA LYS A 106 -10.92 5.78 23.34
C LYS A 106 -11.06 6.63 22.06
N MET A 107 -12.18 7.35 21.90
CA MET A 107 -12.46 8.13 20.69
C MET A 107 -11.61 9.40 20.58
N ARG A 108 -11.22 10.01 21.72
CA ARG A 108 -10.31 11.17 21.79
C ARG A 108 -8.88 10.87 21.32
N GLN A 109 -8.50 9.60 21.24
CA GLN A 109 -7.23 9.20 20.63
C GLN A 109 -7.36 9.27 19.12
N CYS A 110 -7.14 10.46 18.56
CA CYS A 110 -7.33 10.74 17.15
C CYS A 110 -6.10 10.33 16.33
N PRO A 111 -6.24 9.43 15.34
CA PRO A 111 -5.19 9.15 14.37
C PRO A 111 -4.98 10.32 13.40
N ASP A 112 -3.93 10.21 12.57
CA ASP A 112 -3.64 11.18 11.50
C ASP A 112 -4.68 11.16 10.37
N VAL A 113 -5.44 10.08 10.25
CA VAL A 113 -6.60 9.95 9.36
C VAL A 113 -7.57 8.95 9.96
N ASP A 114 -8.87 9.20 9.85
CA ASP A 114 -9.92 8.24 10.20
C ASP A 114 -10.62 7.76 8.91
N ILE A 115 -11.00 6.48 8.87
CA ILE A 115 -11.63 5.87 7.70
C ILE A 115 -13.13 5.69 7.97
N TYR A 116 -13.99 6.16 7.08
CA TYR A 116 -15.42 5.90 7.17
C TYR A 116 -15.82 4.72 6.29
N VAL A 117 -16.36 3.67 6.91
CA VAL A 117 -17.08 2.59 6.22
C VAL A 117 -18.29 2.21 7.06
N PRO A 118 -19.53 2.52 6.62
CA PRO A 118 -20.73 2.15 7.37
C PRO A 118 -20.89 0.63 7.36
N GLY A 119 -21.51 0.08 8.41
CA GLY A 119 -21.61 -1.37 8.58
C GLY A 119 -22.27 -2.10 7.42
N ARG A 120 -23.22 -1.47 6.73
CA ARG A 120 -23.87 -2.04 5.53
C ARG A 120 -22.94 -2.22 4.31
N PHE A 121 -21.80 -1.54 4.30
CA PHE A 121 -20.78 -1.64 3.25
C PHE A 121 -19.48 -2.30 3.74
N ARG A 122 -19.42 -2.80 4.99
CA ARG A 122 -18.32 -3.65 5.43
C ARG A 122 -18.50 -5.08 4.91
N SER A 123 -18.25 -5.21 3.61
CA SER A 123 -18.24 -6.46 2.86
C SER A 123 -16.80 -6.83 2.49
N HIS A 124 -16.61 -7.98 1.83
CA HIS A 124 -15.30 -8.45 1.42
C HIS A 124 -14.49 -7.37 0.67
N GLY A 125 -15.07 -6.71 -0.35
CA GLY A 125 -14.35 -5.69 -1.13
C GLY A 125 -13.88 -4.50 -0.28
N TYR A 126 -14.79 -3.80 0.42
CA TYR A 126 -14.37 -2.63 1.21
C TYR A 126 -13.53 -2.98 2.44
N CYS A 127 -13.74 -4.14 3.04
CA CYS A 127 -12.87 -4.61 4.13
C CYS A 127 -11.48 -5.00 3.60
N GLU A 128 -11.36 -5.49 2.38
CA GLU A 128 -10.06 -5.73 1.75
C GLU A 128 -9.37 -4.40 1.41
N ASP A 129 -10.06 -3.50 0.70
CA ASP A 129 -9.53 -2.18 0.31
C ASP A 129 -9.08 -1.36 1.52
N SER A 130 -9.86 -1.39 2.59
CA SER A 130 -9.57 -0.61 3.80
C SER A 130 -8.44 -1.18 4.65
N ALA A 131 -7.99 -2.40 4.40
CA ALA A 131 -6.93 -3.05 5.18
C ALA A 131 -5.62 -2.27 5.09
N ALA A 132 -5.21 -1.92 3.88
CA ALA A 132 -3.99 -1.17 3.65
C ALA A 132 -4.04 0.20 4.34
N TYR A 133 -5.12 0.97 4.13
CA TYR A 133 -5.27 2.28 4.74
C TYR A 133 -5.31 2.20 6.27
N MET A 134 -6.04 1.25 6.81
CA MET A 134 -6.15 1.11 8.25
C MET A 134 -4.79 0.78 8.86
N LYS A 135 -4.08 -0.21 8.32
CA LYS A 135 -2.82 -0.70 8.89
C LYS A 135 -1.69 0.32 8.75
N PHE A 136 -1.41 0.78 7.53
CA PHE A 136 -0.24 1.60 7.24
C PHE A 136 -0.39 3.07 7.64
N LEU A 137 -1.62 3.56 7.75
CA LEU A 137 -1.89 4.91 8.27
C LEU A 137 -2.19 4.91 9.78
N GLU A 138 -2.01 3.77 10.45
CA GLU A 138 -2.30 3.58 11.87
C GLU A 138 -3.70 4.10 12.26
N SER A 139 -4.67 3.82 11.40
CA SER A 139 -6.00 4.40 11.41
C SER A 139 -7.02 3.48 12.09
N ARG A 140 -8.29 3.86 12.06
CA ARG A 140 -9.41 3.05 12.51
C ARG A 140 -10.60 3.28 11.58
N ILE A 141 -11.44 2.25 11.48
CA ILE A 141 -12.65 2.30 10.68
C ILE A 141 -13.83 2.66 11.57
N LEU A 142 -14.49 3.76 11.22
CA LEU A 142 -15.62 4.31 11.94
C LEU A 142 -16.94 3.87 11.29
N PRO A 143 -17.87 3.27 12.06
CA PRO A 143 -19.25 3.09 11.64
C PRO A 143 -20.03 4.41 11.78
N THR A 144 -21.24 4.46 11.23
CA THR A 144 -22.10 5.66 11.22
C THR A 144 -22.35 6.22 12.62
N TRP A 145 -22.55 5.36 13.63
CA TRP A 145 -22.81 5.83 14.99
C TRP A 145 -21.63 6.59 15.58
N ALA A 146 -20.39 6.24 15.23
CA ALA A 146 -19.20 6.88 15.80
C ALA A 146 -19.03 8.33 15.30
N LEU A 147 -19.59 8.67 14.15
CA LEU A 147 -19.61 10.06 13.66
C LEU A 147 -20.80 10.87 14.17
N THR A 148 -21.94 10.20 14.38
CA THR A 148 -23.23 10.87 14.59
C THR A 148 -23.66 10.97 16.05
N MET A 149 -23.15 10.08 16.91
CA MET A 149 -23.50 10.12 18.32
C MET A 149 -22.87 11.33 19.03
N LYS A 150 -23.38 11.60 20.22
CA LYS A 150 -22.78 12.54 21.14
C LYS A 150 -22.06 11.78 22.25
N TYR A 151 -20.86 12.23 22.57
CA TYR A 151 -20.03 11.68 23.63
C TYR A 151 -20.15 12.57 24.86
N VAL A 152 -20.49 11.98 26.00
CA VAL A 152 -20.70 12.72 27.24
C VAL A 152 -19.55 12.43 28.18
N ASP A 153 -18.92 13.48 28.70
CA ASP A 153 -17.97 13.37 29.81
C ASP A 153 -18.74 13.26 31.12
N ASN A 154 -18.64 12.13 31.80
CA ASN A 154 -19.36 11.89 33.05
C ASN A 154 -18.88 12.77 34.22
N ALA A 155 -17.67 13.33 34.16
CA ALA A 155 -17.12 14.18 35.21
C ALA A 155 -17.61 15.63 35.10
N THR A 156 -17.73 16.15 33.88
CA THR A 156 -18.09 17.55 33.60
C THR A 156 -19.51 17.72 33.07
N ASN A 157 -20.14 16.63 32.63
CA ASN A 157 -21.40 16.60 31.89
C ASN A 157 -21.36 17.36 30.55
N GLU A 158 -20.15 17.66 30.04
CA GLU A 158 -19.96 18.25 28.72
C GLU A 158 -20.24 17.22 27.62
N THR A 159 -20.73 17.71 26.50
CA THR A 159 -21.14 16.89 25.36
C THR A 159 -20.34 17.27 24.13
N PHE A 160 -19.79 16.26 23.45
CA PHE A 160 -18.92 16.41 22.29
C PHE A 160 -19.48 15.64 21.09
N SER A 161 -19.37 16.23 19.91
CA SER A 161 -19.44 15.49 18.65
C SER A 161 -18.08 14.86 18.34
N TYR A 162 -18.04 13.91 17.41
CA TYR A 162 -16.77 13.40 16.88
C TYR A 162 -15.87 14.53 16.32
N HIS A 163 -16.46 15.56 15.70
CA HIS A 163 -15.72 16.69 15.17
C HIS A 163 -15.08 17.57 16.26
N ASP A 164 -15.66 17.60 17.46
CA ASP A 164 -15.06 18.26 18.63
C ASP A 164 -13.90 17.42 19.20
N LEU A 165 -14.01 16.08 19.16
CA LEU A 165 -12.96 15.18 19.61
C LEU A 165 -11.74 15.22 18.68
N CYS A 166 -11.97 15.10 17.37
CA CYS A 166 -10.94 15.00 16.35
C CYS A 166 -11.08 16.09 15.26
N PRO A 167 -10.90 17.37 15.60
CA PRO A 167 -11.18 18.50 14.71
C PRO A 167 -10.23 18.58 13.51
N LYS A 168 -9.00 18.09 13.67
CA LYS A 168 -7.94 18.15 12.64
C LYS A 168 -7.79 16.85 11.86
N THR A 169 -8.36 15.75 12.35
CA THR A 169 -8.23 14.45 11.71
C THR A 169 -9.04 14.45 10.41
N PRO A 170 -8.40 14.40 9.23
CA PRO A 170 -9.09 14.22 7.96
C PRO A 170 -9.80 12.87 7.92
N MET A 171 -10.75 12.75 7.01
CA MET A 171 -11.50 11.52 6.83
C MET A 171 -11.39 10.96 5.43
N LEU A 172 -11.08 9.67 5.35
CA LEU A 172 -11.05 8.89 4.13
C LEU A 172 -12.41 8.22 3.91
N PHE A 173 -12.96 8.42 2.73
CA PHE A 173 -14.19 7.79 2.28
C PHE A 173 -13.91 6.92 1.06
N PHE A 174 -14.61 5.80 0.97
CA PHE A 174 -14.57 4.98 -0.23
C PHE A 174 -15.70 5.35 -1.17
N ASN A 175 -15.33 5.68 -2.41
CA ASN A 175 -16.26 5.91 -3.50
C ASN A 175 -17.32 6.97 -3.15
N HIS A 176 -18.61 6.71 -3.44
CA HIS A 176 -19.74 7.57 -3.13
C HIS A 176 -20.41 7.24 -1.79
N TYR A 177 -19.81 6.37 -0.97
CA TYR A 177 -20.41 5.87 0.28
C TYR A 177 -20.05 6.71 1.51
N TRP A 178 -20.27 8.01 1.39
CA TRP A 178 -20.00 9.01 2.44
C TRP A 178 -21.24 9.53 3.16
N ASP A 179 -22.43 9.01 2.88
CA ASP A 179 -23.69 9.34 3.56
C ASP A 179 -24.02 10.83 3.68
N GLY A 180 -23.48 11.64 2.76
CA GLY A 180 -23.64 13.09 2.78
C GLY A 180 -22.88 13.80 3.89
N PHE A 181 -22.01 13.13 4.64
CA PHE A 181 -21.29 13.72 5.78
C PHE A 181 -20.52 14.99 5.42
N PRO A 182 -19.69 15.04 4.35
CA PRO A 182 -19.00 16.28 3.98
C PRO A 182 -19.92 17.46 3.65
N GLY A 183 -21.19 17.20 3.30
CA GLY A 183 -22.19 18.23 3.03
C GLY A 183 -23.10 18.56 4.23
N SER A 184 -22.90 17.90 5.36
CA SER A 184 -23.68 18.12 6.59
C SER A 184 -23.34 19.49 7.20
N PRO A 185 -24.32 20.20 7.79
CA PRO A 185 -24.05 21.41 8.58
C PRO A 185 -23.08 21.20 9.74
N ASP A 186 -23.00 19.98 10.27
CA ASP A 186 -22.13 19.62 11.39
C ASP A 186 -20.68 19.34 10.94
N TRP A 187 -20.41 19.27 9.63
CA TRP A 187 -19.07 19.03 9.12
C TRP A 187 -18.23 20.32 9.17
N PRO A 188 -17.06 20.31 9.83
CA PRO A 188 -16.23 21.51 9.87
C PRO A 188 -15.73 21.89 8.48
N ALA A 189 -15.92 23.15 8.08
CA ALA A 189 -15.53 23.65 6.76
C ALA A 189 -14.04 23.47 6.43
N THR A 190 -13.19 23.37 7.46
CA THR A 190 -11.75 23.17 7.33
C THR A 190 -11.30 21.71 7.41
N LYS A 191 -12.21 20.77 7.71
CA LYS A 191 -11.87 19.34 7.89
C LYS A 191 -11.65 18.68 6.53
N PRO A 192 -10.44 18.18 6.22
CA PRO A 192 -10.16 17.62 4.91
C PRO A 192 -10.88 16.29 4.68
N VAL A 193 -11.22 16.05 3.42
CA VAL A 193 -11.87 14.84 2.92
C VAL A 193 -10.96 14.19 1.88
N TYR A 194 -10.61 12.93 2.09
CA TYR A 194 -9.95 12.11 1.09
C TYR A 194 -10.95 11.12 0.50
N LEU A 195 -10.91 10.98 -0.82
CA LEU A 195 -11.74 10.03 -1.53
C LEU A 195 -10.85 8.99 -2.15
N MET A 196 -11.09 7.74 -1.80
CA MET A 196 -10.51 6.62 -2.52
C MET A 196 -11.51 6.07 -3.53
N PRO A 197 -11.19 6.09 -4.84
CA PRO A 197 -11.96 5.29 -5.79
C PRO A 197 -11.87 3.82 -5.38
N ASN A 198 -13.01 3.14 -5.44
CA ASN A 198 -13.01 1.68 -5.35
C ASN A 198 -12.27 1.14 -6.58
N ILE A 199 -11.19 0.39 -6.37
CA ILE A 199 -10.36 -0.15 -7.44
C ILE A 199 -11.07 -1.26 -8.22
N GLU A 200 -12.11 -1.86 -7.63
CA GLU A 200 -12.91 -2.98 -8.16
C GLU A 200 -14.18 -2.55 -8.90
N MET A 201 -14.50 -1.24 -8.99
CA MET A 201 -15.79 -0.82 -9.57
C MET A 201 -15.88 -0.84 -11.10
N TYR A 202 -14.80 -1.25 -11.77
CA TYR A 202 -14.82 -1.81 -13.11
C TYR A 202 -13.77 -2.93 -13.12
N GLU A 203 -14.16 -4.18 -13.35
CA GLU A 203 -13.20 -5.16 -13.85
C GLU A 203 -12.56 -4.53 -15.09
N LEU A 204 -11.27 -4.21 -15.03
CA LEU A 204 -10.51 -3.86 -16.22
C LEU A 204 -10.51 -5.11 -17.12
N THR A 205 -11.48 -5.19 -18.01
CA THR A 205 -11.43 -6.16 -19.10
C THR A 205 -10.35 -5.70 -20.06
N ALA A 206 -9.68 -6.64 -20.73
CA ALA A 206 -8.58 -6.36 -21.66
C ALA A 206 -8.97 -5.46 -22.87
N GLU A 207 -10.24 -5.04 -22.96
CA GLU A 207 -10.84 -4.28 -24.05
C GLU A 207 -11.00 -2.78 -23.73
N HIS A 208 -10.63 -2.35 -22.52
CA HIS A 208 -10.57 -0.96 -22.08
C HIS A 208 -9.13 -0.50 -21.85
#